data_AF-A0A7X4L407-F1
#
_entry.id   AF-A0A7X4L407-F1
#
_cell.length_a   1.000
_cell.length_b   1.000
_cell.length_c   1.000
_cell.angle_alpha   90.00
_cell.angle_beta   90.00
_cell.angle_gamma   90.00
#
_symmetry.space_group_name_H-M   'P 1'
#
loop_
_entity.id
_entity.type
_entity.pdbx_description
1 polymer ?
#
loop_
_entity_poly.entity_id
_entity_poly.type
_entity_poly.pdbx_seq_one_letter_code
_entity_poly.pdbx_strand_id
1 'polypeptide(L)'
;MKTFVKVLVAILIVIGLCFGVYAVLPQTSKMFVKGNIQYRTDDTAKAQVDKIKKTKIPGFDKTFGDGLENLCKSSAWYYEEEASGDWKVTYYGSKATMDLTTAGMDQMYTDQPMKVEFTVRNNSQVDIVITIKDDILSTDQAKEAAYEKIANAAK
;
A
#
# COMPACT_ATOMS: atom_id res chain seq x y z
N MET A 1 24.45 29.61 26.04
CA MET A 1 24.64 29.57 24.56
C MET A 1 25.43 28.35 24.06
N LYS A 2 26.62 28.02 24.58
CA LYS A 2 27.43 26.88 24.07
C LYS A 2 26.71 25.53 24.06
N THR A 3 25.93 25.20 25.10
CA THR A 3 25.20 23.92 25.18
C THR A 3 24.01 23.89 24.22
N PHE A 4 23.23 24.96 24.16
CA PHE A 4 22.10 25.09 23.25
C PHE A 4 22.51 24.95 21.78
N VAL A 5 23.59 25.62 21.36
CA VAL A 5 24.13 25.51 20.00
C VAL A 5 24.60 24.09 19.69
N LYS A 6 25.29 23.42 20.63
CA LYS A 6 25.69 22.02 20.46
C LYS A 6 24.51 21.08 20.28
N VAL A 7 23.44 21.26 21.05
CA VAL A 7 22.20 20.48 20.93
C VAL A 7 21.55 20.71 19.57
N LEU A 8 21.48 21.97 19.10
CA LEU A 8 20.89 22.31 17.81
C LEU A 8 21.69 21.71 16.64
N VAL A 9 23.02 21.76 16.70
CA VAL A 9 23.91 21.10 15.72
C VAL A 9 23.73 19.59 15.74
N ALA A 10 23.60 18.96 16.91
CA ALA A 10 23.35 17.53 17.01
C ALA A 10 22.02 17.12 16.36
N ILE A 11 20.95 17.90 16.56
CA ILE A 11 19.65 17.67 15.92
C ILE A 11 19.78 17.75 14.39
N LEU A 12 20.47 18.75 13.86
CA LEU A 12 20.67 18.90 12.41
C LEU A 12 21.44 17.71 11.81
N ILE A 13 22.46 17.20 12.50
CA ILE A 13 23.21 16.02 12.06
C ILE A 13 22.28 14.79 12.00
N VAL A 14 21.45 14.58 13.03
CA VAL A 14 20.50 13.47 13.06
C VAL A 14 19.47 13.59 11.93
N ILE A 15 18.91 14.78 11.69
CA ILE A 15 17.99 15.04 10.58
C ILE A 15 18.66 14.72 9.24
N GLY A 16 19.89 15.18 9.03
CA GLY A 16 20.65 14.93 7.81
C GLY A 16 20.90 13.45 7.55
N LEU A 17 21.27 12.68 8.59
CA LEU A 17 21.45 11.23 8.49
C LEU A 17 20.14 10.52 8.18
N CYS A 18 19.06 10.84 8.88
CA CYS A 18 17.74 10.27 8.63
C CYS A 18 17.26 10.55 7.20
N PHE A 19 17.44 11.78 6.70
CA PHE A 19 17.08 12.13 5.33
C PHE A 19 17.95 11.41 4.30
N GLY A 20 19.26 11.31 4.55
CA GLY A 20 20.19 10.56 3.68
C GLY A 20 19.81 9.08 3.55
N VAL A 21 19.49 8.43 4.68
CA VAL A 21 18.99 7.04 4.68
C VAL A 21 17.67 6.95 3.91
N TYR A 22 16.71 7.84 4.18
CA TYR A 22 15.43 7.85 3.47
C TYR A 22 15.60 8.00 1.95
N ALA A 23 16.55 8.83 1.49
CA ALA A 23 16.78 9.07 0.06
C ALA A 23 17.25 7.81 -0.70
N VAL A 24 18.00 6.92 -0.07
CA VAL A 24 18.51 5.68 -0.69
C VAL A 24 17.62 4.46 -0.47
N LEU A 25 16.53 4.58 0.30
CA LEU A 25 15.59 3.49 0.50
C LEU A 25 14.89 3.08 -0.81
N PRO A 26 14.63 1.77 -1.01
CA PRO A 26 13.73 1.29 -2.05
C PRO A 26 12.33 1.92 -1.94
N GLN A 27 11.61 2.02 -3.07
CA GLN A 27 10.29 2.64 -3.13
C GLN A 27 9.31 2.08 -2.10
N THR A 28 9.24 0.75 -1.96
CA THR A 28 8.37 0.09 -0.97
C THR A 28 8.67 0.56 0.45
N SER A 29 9.94 0.69 0.82
CA SER A 29 10.36 1.14 2.16
C SER A 29 10.07 2.64 2.37
N LYS A 30 10.28 3.48 1.34
CA LYS A 30 9.89 4.89 1.40
C LYS A 30 8.40 5.05 1.64
N MET A 31 7.60 4.31 0.90
CA MET A 31 6.14 4.36 1.02
C MET A 31 5.65 3.77 2.34
N PHE A 32 6.37 2.79 2.90
CA PHE A 32 6.11 2.30 4.24
C PHE A 32 6.27 3.39 5.30
N VAL A 33 7.36 4.16 5.24
CA VAL A 33 7.59 5.29 6.15
C VAL A 33 6.54 6.38 5.92
N LYS A 34 6.32 6.78 4.66
CA LYS A 34 5.38 7.84 4.29
C LYS A 34 3.95 7.51 4.73
N GLY A 35 3.47 6.32 4.41
CA GLY A 35 2.14 5.85 4.78
C GLY A 35 1.94 5.76 6.29
N ASN A 36 2.92 5.27 7.03
CA ASN A 36 2.84 5.22 8.50
C ASN A 36 2.83 6.60 9.17
N ILE A 37 3.63 7.55 8.66
CA ILE A 37 3.62 8.93 9.17
C ILE A 37 2.25 9.54 8.85
N GLN A 38 1.83 9.50 7.58
CA GLN A 38 0.57 10.09 7.14
C GLN A 38 -0.62 9.55 7.94
N TYR A 39 -0.72 8.23 8.11
CA TYR A 39 -1.82 7.60 8.85
C TYR A 39 -1.91 8.06 10.33
N ARG A 40 -0.81 8.58 10.90
CA ARG A 40 -0.75 9.06 12.29
C ARG A 40 -0.89 10.56 12.44
N THR A 41 -0.64 11.34 11.38
CA THR A 41 -0.56 12.80 11.45
C THR A 41 -1.59 13.52 10.57
N ASP A 42 -2.30 12.80 9.72
CA ASP A 42 -3.30 13.33 8.80
C ASP A 42 -4.63 12.56 8.95
N ASP A 43 -5.62 13.21 9.58
CA ASP A 43 -6.92 12.63 9.85
C ASP A 43 -7.73 12.34 8.58
N THR A 44 -7.57 13.16 7.53
CA THR A 44 -8.23 12.94 6.24
C THR A 44 -7.69 11.69 5.58
N ALA A 45 -6.36 11.58 5.49
CA ALA A 45 -5.71 10.39 4.94
C ALA A 45 -6.08 9.14 5.73
N LYS A 46 -6.07 9.21 7.06
CA LYS A 46 -6.50 8.10 7.92
C LYS A 46 -7.94 7.69 7.63
N ALA A 47 -8.87 8.64 7.53
CA ALA A 47 -10.27 8.34 7.25
C ALA A 47 -10.46 7.67 5.89
N GLN A 48 -9.79 8.15 4.84
CA GLN A 48 -9.90 7.55 3.49
C GLN A 48 -9.26 6.17 3.42
N VAL A 49 -8.11 5.97 4.06
CA VAL A 49 -7.49 4.64 4.20
C VAL A 49 -8.43 3.69 4.95
N ASP A 50 -8.99 4.10 6.10
CA ASP A 50 -9.90 3.27 6.89
C ASP A 50 -11.18 2.91 6.11
N LYS A 51 -11.66 3.82 5.25
CA LYS A 51 -12.77 3.55 4.33
C LYS A 51 -12.41 2.45 3.34
N ILE A 52 -11.26 2.54 2.67
CA ILE A 52 -10.81 1.52 1.71
C ILE A 52 -10.54 0.18 2.37
N LYS A 53 -9.92 0.17 3.56
CA LYS A 53 -9.71 -1.07 4.33
C LYS A 53 -11.03 -1.82 4.63
N LYS A 54 -12.13 -1.09 4.79
CA LYS A 54 -13.47 -1.64 5.05
C LYS A 54 -14.25 -1.99 3.78
N THR A 55 -13.76 -1.62 2.61
CA THR A 55 -14.39 -1.99 1.33
C THR A 55 -14.35 -3.50 1.15
N LYS A 56 -15.49 -4.08 0.77
CA LYS A 56 -15.60 -5.51 0.47
C LYS A 56 -14.83 -5.86 -0.79
N ILE A 57 -14.21 -7.04 -0.77
CA ILE A 57 -13.60 -7.62 -1.95
C ILE A 57 -14.73 -8.07 -2.89
N PRO A 58 -14.72 -7.70 -4.19
CA PRO A 58 -15.77 -8.09 -5.13
C PRO A 58 -16.00 -9.61 -5.13
N GLY A 59 -17.24 -10.03 -4.89
CA GLY A 59 -17.62 -11.46 -4.82
C GLY A 59 -17.44 -12.14 -3.46
N PHE A 60 -16.93 -11.45 -2.44
CA PHE A 60 -16.65 -12.05 -1.12
C PHE A 60 -17.19 -11.19 0.04
N ASP A 61 -17.61 -11.85 1.13
CA ASP A 61 -17.99 -11.18 2.39
C ASP A 61 -16.77 -10.93 3.30
N LYS A 62 -15.67 -10.45 2.70
CA LYS A 62 -14.40 -10.12 3.35
C LYS A 62 -13.92 -8.77 2.86
N THR A 63 -13.12 -8.06 3.65
CA THR A 63 -12.64 -6.71 3.30
C THR A 63 -11.21 -6.72 2.78
N PHE A 64 -10.87 -5.73 1.94
CA PHE A 64 -9.51 -5.58 1.44
C PHE A 64 -8.49 -5.36 2.56
N GLY A 65 -8.85 -4.61 3.61
CA GLY A 65 -7.96 -4.38 4.74
C GLY A 65 -7.53 -5.69 5.40
N ASP A 66 -8.51 -6.53 5.74
CA ASP A 66 -8.22 -7.80 6.43
C ASP A 66 -7.51 -8.79 5.51
N GLY A 67 -7.92 -8.90 4.25
CA GLY A 67 -7.26 -9.78 3.28
C GLY A 67 -5.82 -9.38 2.97
N LEU A 68 -5.59 -8.12 2.61
CA LEU A 68 -4.26 -7.65 2.19
C LEU A 68 -3.27 -7.60 3.36
N GLU A 69 -3.69 -7.23 4.56
CA GLU A 69 -2.79 -7.17 5.73
C GLU A 69 -2.40 -8.56 6.26
N ASN A 70 -3.23 -9.58 6.05
CA ASN A 70 -2.87 -10.96 6.39
C ASN A 70 -2.13 -11.69 5.26
N LEU A 71 -2.31 -11.29 4.01
CA LEU A 71 -1.63 -11.90 2.85
C LEU A 71 -0.13 -11.56 2.82
N CYS A 72 0.25 -10.35 3.24
CA CYS A 72 1.63 -9.87 3.17
C CYS A 72 2.28 -9.81 4.55
N LYS A 73 3.61 -10.01 4.62
CA LYS A 73 4.35 -10.02 5.89
C LYS A 73 4.47 -8.64 6.53
N SER A 74 4.61 -7.61 5.69
CA SER A 74 4.62 -6.21 6.13
C SER A 74 3.90 -5.37 5.10
N SER A 75 3.18 -4.34 5.55
CA SER A 75 2.39 -3.52 4.64
C SER A 75 2.31 -2.06 5.05
N ALA A 76 1.98 -1.22 4.09
CA ALA A 76 1.61 0.17 4.34
C ALA A 76 0.51 0.62 3.39
N TRP A 77 -0.26 1.56 3.89
CA TRP A 77 -1.33 2.24 3.16
C TRP A 77 -0.98 3.70 3.05
N TYR A 78 -1.26 4.28 1.90
CA TYR A 78 -0.93 5.66 1.64
C TYR A 78 -2.00 6.32 0.77
N TYR A 79 -2.40 7.52 1.14
CA TYR A 79 -3.45 8.29 0.51
C TYR A 79 -2.86 9.46 -0.29
N GLU A 80 -3.43 9.69 -1.47
CA GLU A 80 -3.13 10.83 -2.33
C GLU A 80 -4.44 11.42 -2.86
N GLU A 81 -4.57 12.74 -2.79
CA GLU A 81 -5.64 13.47 -3.46
C GLU A 81 -5.10 14.05 -4.76
N GLU A 82 -5.86 13.90 -5.85
CA GLU A 82 -5.52 14.49 -7.14
C GLU A 82 -6.27 15.81 -7.34
N ALA A 83 -5.68 16.72 -8.12
CA ALA A 83 -6.28 18.03 -8.39
C ALA A 83 -7.65 17.98 -9.09
N SER A 84 -8.00 16.83 -9.68
CA SER A 84 -9.30 16.54 -10.31
C SER A 84 -10.43 16.30 -9.31
N GLY A 85 -10.13 16.16 -8.01
CA GLY A 85 -11.07 15.69 -6.99
C GLY A 85 -11.19 14.17 -6.92
N ASP A 86 -10.50 13.44 -7.81
CA ASP A 86 -10.24 12.02 -7.63
C ASP A 86 -9.26 11.84 -6.47
N TRP A 87 -9.33 10.71 -5.78
CA TRP A 87 -8.34 10.36 -4.78
C TRP A 87 -7.98 8.90 -4.85
N LYS A 88 -6.76 8.60 -4.41
CA LYS A 88 -6.17 7.28 -4.49
C LYS A 88 -5.70 6.82 -3.12
N VAL A 89 -6.00 5.57 -2.80
CA VAL A 89 -5.32 4.85 -1.71
C VAL A 89 -4.49 3.75 -2.34
N THR A 90 -3.20 3.73 -2.00
CA THR A 90 -2.27 2.70 -2.45
C THR A 90 -1.86 1.83 -1.27
N TYR A 91 -2.05 0.53 -1.43
CA TYR A 91 -1.49 -0.50 -0.57
C TYR A 91 -0.15 -0.97 -1.14
N TYR A 92 0.86 -1.07 -0.28
CA TYR A 92 2.13 -1.74 -0.57
C TYR A 92 2.33 -2.88 0.42
N GLY A 93 2.55 -4.09 -0.08
CA GLY A 93 2.82 -5.29 0.71
C GLY A 93 4.15 -5.93 0.35
N SER A 94 4.80 -6.55 1.33
CA SER A 94 6.01 -7.35 1.11
C SER A 94 5.72 -8.85 1.26
N LYS A 95 6.45 -9.65 0.50
CA LYS A 95 6.44 -11.11 0.57
C LYS A 95 5.04 -11.72 0.37
N ALA A 96 4.27 -11.17 -0.56
CA ALA A 96 3.04 -11.80 -1.01
C ALA A 96 3.38 -13.11 -1.72
N THR A 97 2.65 -14.18 -1.38
CA THR A 97 2.69 -15.44 -2.12
C THR A 97 1.31 -15.71 -2.68
N MET A 98 1.23 -15.84 -4.00
CA MET A 98 -0.02 -15.98 -4.74
C MET A 98 0.19 -16.91 -5.94
N ASP A 99 -0.53 -18.02 -5.94
CA ASP A 99 -0.61 -18.90 -7.11
C ASP A 99 -1.78 -18.47 -8.00
N LEU A 100 -1.44 -17.97 -9.18
CA LEU A 100 -2.38 -17.52 -10.22
C LEU A 100 -2.23 -18.33 -11.52
N THR A 101 -1.51 -19.45 -11.48
CA THR A 101 -1.23 -20.25 -12.68
C THR A 101 -2.52 -20.80 -13.33
N THR A 102 -3.50 -21.17 -12.51
CA THR A 102 -4.83 -21.60 -12.97
C THR A 102 -5.69 -20.48 -13.55
N ALA A 103 -5.25 -19.23 -13.39
CA ALA A 103 -5.93 -18.03 -13.90
C ALA A 103 -5.28 -17.47 -15.17
N GLY A 104 -4.41 -18.26 -15.83
CA GLY A 104 -3.74 -17.86 -17.07
C GLY A 104 -2.49 -17.00 -16.87
N MET A 105 -1.97 -16.90 -15.64
CA MET A 105 -0.68 -16.26 -15.38
C MET A 105 0.45 -17.28 -15.52
N ASP A 106 1.55 -16.91 -16.20
CA ASP A 106 2.65 -17.83 -16.52
C ASP A 106 3.48 -18.29 -15.31
N GLN A 107 3.27 -17.69 -14.13
CA GLN A 107 4.07 -17.96 -12.94
C GLN A 107 3.28 -17.89 -11.64
N MET A 108 3.73 -18.68 -10.66
CA MET A 108 3.40 -18.50 -9.26
C MET A 108 4.25 -17.36 -8.68
N TYR A 109 3.62 -16.42 -7.99
CA TYR A 109 4.34 -15.39 -7.26
C TYR A 109 4.68 -15.92 -5.88
N THR A 110 5.97 -15.96 -5.54
CA THR A 110 6.46 -16.37 -4.22
C THR A 110 7.31 -15.27 -3.62
N ASP A 111 6.97 -14.86 -2.40
CA ASP A 111 7.70 -13.85 -1.64
C ASP A 111 7.91 -12.51 -2.41
N GLN A 112 6.96 -12.14 -3.27
CA GLN A 112 7.07 -10.96 -4.14
C GLN A 112 6.46 -9.70 -3.49
N PRO A 113 6.95 -8.50 -3.86
CA PRO A 113 6.26 -7.27 -3.49
C PRO A 113 4.92 -7.17 -4.23
N MET A 114 3.94 -6.59 -3.57
CA MET A 114 2.59 -6.36 -4.11
C MET A 114 2.21 -4.90 -3.94
N LYS A 115 1.55 -4.34 -4.96
CA LYS A 115 0.93 -3.02 -4.93
C LYS A 115 -0.53 -3.15 -5.33
N VAL A 116 -1.43 -2.52 -4.57
CA VAL A 116 -2.84 -2.40 -4.96
C VAL A 116 -3.23 -0.93 -4.92
N GLU A 117 -3.70 -0.40 -6.05
CA GLU A 117 -4.15 0.97 -6.18
C GLU A 117 -5.68 0.99 -6.24
N PHE A 118 -6.29 1.73 -5.31
CA PHE A 118 -7.72 2.01 -5.24
C PHE A 118 -7.93 3.46 -5.64
N THR A 119 -8.35 3.69 -6.89
CA THR A 119 -8.64 5.03 -7.40
C THR A 119 -10.13 5.28 -7.27
N VAL A 120 -10.51 6.19 -6.38
CA VAL A 120 -11.90 6.62 -6.21
C VAL A 120 -12.11 7.86 -7.05
N ARG A 121 -12.91 7.69 -8.09
CA ARG A 121 -13.29 8.73 -9.03
C ARG A 121 -14.32 9.67 -8.39
N ASN A 122 -14.38 10.90 -8.87
CA ASN A 122 -15.35 11.90 -8.42
C ASN A 122 -16.82 11.43 -8.58
N ASN A 123 -17.10 10.53 -9.54
CA ASN A 123 -18.40 9.88 -9.70
C ASN A 123 -18.66 8.71 -8.73
N SER A 124 -17.82 8.53 -7.71
CA SER A 124 -17.84 7.43 -6.73
C SER A 124 -17.53 6.02 -7.28
N GLN A 125 -17.10 5.90 -8.54
CA GLN A 125 -16.54 4.65 -9.05
C GLN A 125 -15.18 4.37 -8.40
N VAL A 126 -14.91 3.09 -8.10
CA VAL A 126 -13.61 2.67 -7.58
C VAL A 126 -12.92 1.76 -8.59
N ASP A 127 -11.83 2.24 -9.17
CA ASP A 127 -10.97 1.45 -10.03
C ASP A 127 -9.88 0.77 -9.18
N ILE A 128 -9.74 -0.54 -9.33
CA ILE A 128 -8.76 -1.34 -8.57
C ILE A 128 -7.73 -1.92 -9.54
N VAL A 129 -6.46 -1.62 -9.28
CA VAL A 129 -5.32 -2.15 -10.04
C VAL A 129 -4.42 -2.92 -9.10
N ILE A 130 -4.15 -4.19 -9.42
CA ILE A 130 -3.25 -5.06 -8.67
C ILE A 130 -1.98 -5.27 -9.48
N THR A 131 -0.83 -5.05 -8.85
CA THR A 131 0.51 -5.30 -9.42
C THR A 131 1.29 -6.21 -8.48
N ILE A 132 1.91 -7.26 -9.01
CA ILE A 132 2.78 -8.17 -8.25
C ILE A 132 4.13 -8.29 -8.93
N LYS A 133 5.23 -8.08 -8.19
CA LYS A 133 6.63 -7.99 -8.65
C LYS A 133 6.93 -6.87 -9.64
N ASP A 134 6.08 -6.68 -10.66
CA ASP A 134 5.94 -5.57 -11.62
C ASP A 134 4.81 -5.87 -12.64
N ASP A 135 4.18 -7.05 -12.57
CA ASP A 135 3.13 -7.50 -13.49
C ASP A 135 1.77 -6.97 -13.05
N ILE A 136 1.08 -6.25 -13.96
CA ILE A 136 -0.28 -5.77 -13.74
C ILE A 136 -1.27 -6.89 -14.09
N LEU A 137 -2.16 -7.22 -13.16
CA LEU A 137 -3.25 -8.17 -13.42
C LEU A 137 -4.33 -7.49 -14.28
N SER A 138 -4.21 -7.64 -15.61
CA SER A 138 -5.02 -6.91 -16.59
C SER A 138 -6.32 -7.63 -16.98
N THR A 139 -6.36 -8.96 -16.92
CA THR A 139 -7.54 -9.77 -17.24
C THR A 139 -8.48 -9.92 -16.06
N ASP A 140 -9.79 -10.03 -16.31
CA ASP A 140 -10.79 -10.25 -15.25
C ASP A 140 -10.54 -11.57 -14.49
N GLN A 141 -10.18 -12.64 -15.20
CA GLN A 141 -9.85 -13.94 -14.59
C GLN A 141 -8.70 -13.83 -13.57
N ALA A 142 -7.59 -13.16 -13.93
CA ALA A 142 -6.47 -12.94 -13.01
C ALA A 142 -6.85 -12.05 -11.81
N LYS A 143 -7.71 -11.04 -12.02
CA LYS A 143 -8.21 -10.18 -10.94
C LYS A 143 -9.11 -10.94 -9.98
N GLU A 144 -10.06 -11.72 -10.50
CA GLU A 144 -10.95 -12.56 -9.71
C GLU A 144 -10.17 -13.59 -8.88
N ALA A 145 -9.20 -14.27 -9.49
CA ALA A 145 -8.32 -15.20 -8.78
C ALA A 145 -7.52 -14.48 -7.69
N ALA A 146 -7.00 -13.28 -7.96
CA ALA A 146 -6.32 -12.50 -6.94
C ALA A 146 -7.25 -12.09 -5.79
N TYR A 147 -8.49 -11.67 -6.09
CA TYR A 147 -9.51 -11.38 -5.08
C TYR A 147 -9.81 -12.59 -4.22
N GLU A 148 -9.93 -13.79 -4.80
CA GLU A 148 -10.11 -15.02 -4.05
C GLU A 148 -8.93 -15.28 -3.10
N LYS A 149 -7.69 -15.15 -3.58
CA LYS A 149 -6.50 -15.33 -2.72
C LYS A 149 -6.42 -14.30 -1.59
N ILE A 150 -6.74 -13.04 -1.88
CA ILE A 150 -6.80 -11.97 -0.87
C ILE A 150 -7.91 -12.27 0.15
N ALA A 151 -9.10 -12.68 -0.31
CA ALA A 151 -10.23 -13.00 0.57
C ALA A 151 -9.94 -14.22 1.46
N ASN A 152 -9.27 -15.25 0.93
CA ASN A 152 -8.89 -16.43 1.68
C ASN A 152 -7.81 -16.15 2.74
N ALA A 153 -7.05 -15.06 2.61
CA ALA A 153 -6.10 -14.63 3.62
C ALA A 153 -6.78 -13.86 4.78
N ALA A 154 -8.00 -13.33 4.57
CA ALA A 154 -8.76 -12.61 5.59
C ALA A 154 -9.21 -13.57 6.71
N LYS A 155 -9.21 -13.08 7.96
CA LYS A 155 -9.53 -13.89 9.16
C LYS A 155 -11.02 -13.88 9.50
#